data_AF-A0A268QYM7-F1
#
_entry.id   AF-A0A268QYM7-F1
#
_cell.length_a   1.000
_cell.length_b   1.000
_cell.length_c   1.000
_cell.angle_alpha   90.00
_cell.angle_beta   90.00
_cell.angle_gamma   90.00
#
_symmetry.space_group_name_H-M   'P 1'
#
loop_
_entity.id
_entity.type
_entity.pdbx_description
1 polymer ?
#
loop_
_entity_poly.entity_id
_entity_poly.type
_entity_poly.pdbx_seq_one_letter_code
_entity_poly.pdbx_strand_id
1 'polypeptide(L)' 'VVFSGPKEWFNEEMLENGMYEDVDTAIETSDVVMLLRIQHERHESKADQSAEEYHLAYGLTEDRERTMKPNSIIMHPA' A
#
# COMPACT_ATOMS: atom_id res chain seq x y z
N VAL A 1 5.04 -3.78 12.18
CA VAL A 1 4.58 -2.97 11.03
C VAL A 1 4.20 -3.94 9.93
N VAL A 2 3.09 -3.69 9.24
CA VAL A 2 2.71 -4.47 8.06
C VAL A 2 2.96 -3.64 6.81
N PHE A 3 3.29 -4.30 5.71
CA PHE A 3 3.47 -3.65 4.43
C PHE A 3 2.59 -4.31 3.37
N SER A 4 2.05 -3.51 2.48
CA SER A 4 1.17 -3.96 1.40
C SER A 4 1.51 -3.24 0.09
N GLY A 5 1.28 -3.93 -1.03
CA GLY A 5 1.60 -3.45 -2.37
C GLY A 5 1.87 -4.61 -3.32
N PRO A 6 2.40 -4.36 -4.52
CA PRO A 6 2.84 -5.42 -5.44
C PRO A 6 3.88 -6.32 -4.77
N LYS A 7 3.64 -7.63 -4.74
CA LYS A 7 4.49 -8.61 -4.03
C LYS A 7 5.93 -8.59 -4.55
N GLU A 8 6.09 -8.33 -5.83
CA GLU A 8 7.37 -8.21 -6.52
C GLU A 8 8.23 -7.02 -6.06
N TRP A 9 7.66 -6.06 -5.33
CA TRP A 9 8.40 -4.92 -4.79
C TRP A 9 9.00 -5.21 -3.40
N PHE A 10 8.64 -6.32 -2.78
CA PHE A 10 9.15 -6.72 -1.46
C PHE A 10 10.31 -7.71 -1.61
N ASN A 11 11.40 -7.46 -0.89
CA ASN A 11 12.50 -8.40 -0.72
C ASN A 11 12.68 -8.75 0.77
N GLU A 12 13.49 -9.77 1.05
CA GLU A 12 13.71 -10.25 2.42
C GLU A 12 14.24 -9.15 3.36
N GLU A 13 15.07 -8.26 2.83
CA GLU A 13 15.65 -7.11 3.57
C GLU A 13 14.58 -6.10 3.99
N MET A 14 13.60 -5.80 3.14
CA MET A 14 12.48 -4.90 3.47
C MET A 14 11.55 -5.49 4.54
N LEU A 15 11.49 -6.81 4.65
CA LEU A 15 10.67 -7.52 5.63
C LEU A 15 11.40 -7.79 6.96
N GLU A 16 12.63 -7.30 7.14
CA GLU A 16 13.33 -7.44 8.43
C GLU A 16 12.59 -6.74 9.58
N ASN A 17 11.86 -5.65 9.28
CA ASN A 17 11.18 -4.82 10.28
C ASN A 17 9.64 -4.88 10.19
N GLY A 18 9.10 -5.80 9.38
CA GLY A 18 7.67 -5.93 9.19
C GLY A 18 7.27 -7.14 8.37
N MET A 19 5.97 -7.41 8.30
CA MET A 19 5.44 -8.54 7.54
C MET A 19 4.65 -8.03 6.33
N TYR A 20 4.74 -8.75 5.22
CA TYR A 20 3.83 -8.50 4.11
C TYR A 20 2.42 -8.93 4.51
N GLU A 21 1.44 -8.10 4.20
CA GLU A 21 0.02 -8.41 4.34
C GLU A 21 -0.75 -7.93 3.11
N ASP A 22 -1.87 -8.59 2.81
CA ASP A 22 -2.77 -8.12 1.77
C ASP A 22 -3.32 -6.72 2.09
N VAL A 23 -3.47 -5.88 1.07
CA VAL A 23 -3.86 -4.47 1.25
C VAL A 23 -5.21 -4.32 1.95
N ASP A 24 -6.16 -5.19 1.65
CA ASP A 24 -7.51 -5.10 2.21
C ASP A 24 -7.46 -5.44 3.72
N THR A 25 -6.69 -6.48 4.08
CA THR A 25 -6.50 -6.87 5.48
C THR A 25 -5.70 -5.83 6.27
N ALA A 26 -4.66 -5.26 5.66
CA ALA A 26 -3.85 -4.23 6.30
C ALA A 26 -4.67 -2.98 6.61
N ILE A 27 -5.56 -2.57 5.71
CA ILE A 27 -6.42 -1.39 5.91
C ILE A 27 -7.46 -1.63 7.01
N GLU A 28 -8.09 -2.81 7.05
CA GLU A 28 -9.08 -3.16 8.07
C GLU A 28 -8.48 -3.21 9.49
N THR A 29 -7.22 -3.62 9.61
CA THR A 29 -6.59 -3.91 10.90
C THR A 29 -5.64 -2.83 11.41
N SER A 30 -5.29 -1.84 10.58
CA SER A 30 -4.33 -0.79 10.96
C SER A 30 -4.95 0.35 11.74
N ASP A 31 -4.21 0.87 12.73
CA ASP A 31 -4.52 2.13 13.40
C ASP A 31 -3.95 3.34 12.62
N VAL A 32 -2.93 3.11 11.79
CA VAL A 32 -2.30 4.12 10.94
C VAL A 32 -2.06 3.53 9.55
N VAL A 33 -2.66 4.12 8.52
CA VAL A 33 -2.42 3.78 7.11
C VAL A 33 -1.46 4.81 6.53
N MET A 34 -0.22 4.40 6.27
CA MET A 34 0.81 5.27 5.68
C MET A 34 0.96 4.98 4.19
N LEU A 35 0.46 5.89 3.36
CA LEU A 35 0.56 5.80 1.90
C LEU A 35 1.89 6.38 1.42
N LEU A 36 2.47 5.77 0.39
CA LEU A 36 3.70 6.23 -0.26
C LEU A 36 3.43 6.59 -1.72
N ARG A 37 4.12 7.62 -2.22
CA ARG A 37 4.06 8.01 -3.63
C ARG A 37 4.75 6.96 -4.50
N ILE A 38 4.02 6.43 -5.48
CA ILE A 38 4.58 5.55 -6.51
C ILE A 38 5.52 6.36 -7.41
N GLN A 39 6.78 5.93 -7.48
CA GLN A 39 7.83 6.57 -8.28
C GLN A 39 7.85 5.95 -9.69
N HIS A 40 6.83 6.24 -10.50
CA HIS A 40 6.69 5.71 -11.88
C HIS A 40 7.94 5.98 -12.73
N GLU A 41 8.61 7.10 -12.49
CA GLU A 41 9.86 7.52 -13.14
C GLU A 41 11.05 6.58 -12.89
N ARG A 42 10.98 5.72 -11.87
CA ARG A 42 12.02 4.72 -11.57
C ARG A 42 11.70 3.36 -12.16
N HIS A 43 10.48 3.17 -12.68
CA HIS A 43 9.95 1.88 -13.12
C HIS A 43 9.94 1.75 -14.67
N GLU A 44 10.86 2.44 -15.36
CA GLU A 44 10.97 2.56 -16.84
C GLU A 44 11.04 1.24 -17.64
N SER A 45 11.04 0.07 -16.99
CA SER A 45 11.14 -1.22 -17.68
C SER A 45 9.99 -2.21 -17.43
N LYS A 46 9.07 -1.99 -16.47
CA LYS A 46 8.10 -3.06 -16.08
C LYS A 46 6.75 -2.62 -15.49
N ALA A 47 6.41 -1.33 -15.43
CA ALA A 47 5.09 -0.94 -14.95
C ALA A 47 4.04 -1.07 -16.06
N ASP A 48 3.59 -2.30 -16.33
CA ASP A 48 2.51 -2.59 -17.29
C ASP A 48 1.11 -2.17 -16.77
N GLN A 49 1.01 -1.67 -15.54
CA GLN A 49 -0.25 -1.20 -14.95
C GLN A 49 -0.36 0.32 -15.02
N SER A 50 -1.50 0.78 -15.51
CA SER A 50 -1.87 2.20 -15.40
C SER A 50 -1.99 2.63 -13.94
N ALA A 51 -1.85 3.94 -13.68
CA ALA A 51 -2.03 4.49 -12.34
C ALA A 51 -3.41 4.16 -11.75
N GLU A 52 -4.44 4.05 -12.61
CA GLU A 52 -5.80 3.68 -12.22
C GLU A 52 -5.89 2.21 -11.80
N GLU A 53 -5.31 1.29 -12.58
CA GLU A 53 -5.25 -0.13 -12.23
C GLU A 53 -4.48 -0.37 -10.93
N TYR A 54 -3.35 0.33 -10.74
CA TYR A 54 -2.63 0.28 -9.47
C TYR A 54 -3.49 0.80 -8.31
N HIS A 55 -4.16 1.93 -8.49
CA HIS A 55 -5.00 2.52 -7.44
C HIS A 55 -6.12 1.56 -7.03
N LEU A 56 -6.76 0.89 -7.99
CA LEU A 56 -7.76 -0.14 -7.73
C LEU A 56 -7.15 -1.37 -7.04
N ALA A 57 -5.99 -1.85 -7.49
CA ALA A 57 -5.37 -3.04 -6.94
C ALA A 57 -4.80 -2.84 -5.52
N TYR A 58 -4.08 -1.74 -5.28
CA TYR A 58 -3.25 -1.53 -4.09
C TYR A 58 -3.43 -0.18 -3.41
N GLY A 59 -4.19 0.75 -3.99
CA GLY A 59 -4.43 2.07 -3.42
C GLY A 59 -5.50 2.08 -2.33
N LEU A 60 -5.53 3.15 -1.54
CA LEU A 60 -6.65 3.44 -0.63
C LEU A 60 -7.83 4.01 -1.43
N THR A 61 -8.76 3.14 -1.81
CA THR A 61 -10.02 3.52 -2.46
C THR A 61 -11.05 3.97 -1.43
N GLU A 62 -12.15 4.61 -1.87
CA GLU A 62 -13.25 4.97 -0.98
C GLU A 62 -13.86 3.75 -0.27
N ASP A 63 -13.95 2.61 -0.95
CA ASP A 63 -14.49 1.38 -0.35
C ASP A 63 -13.59 0.84 0.75
N ARG A 64 -12.26 0.91 0.56
CA ARG A 64 -11.27 0.52 1.56
C ARG A 64 -11.23 1.49 2.74
N GLU A 65 -11.35 2.79 2.48
CA GLU A 65 -11.39 3.79 3.55
C GLU A 65 -12.57 3.53 4.51
N ARG A 66 -13.71 3.09 3.98
CA ARG A 66 -14.89 2.75 4.79
C ARG A 66 -14.70 1.54 5.70
N THR A 67 -13.74 0.66 5.43
CA THR A 67 -13.45 -0.52 6.27
C THR A 67 -12.41 -0.23 7.35
N MET A 68 -11.80 0.95 7.32
CA MET A 68 -10.83 1.37 8.32
C MET A 68 -11.44 1.44 9.72
N LYS A 69 -10.60 1.25 10.74
CA LYS A 69 -11.03 1.40 12.12
C LYS A 69 -11.53 2.83 12.39
N PRO A 70 -12.57 3.03 13.23
CA PRO A 70 -13.14 4.36 13.49
C PRO A 70 -12.17 5.43 14.00
N ASN A 71 -11.08 5.05 14.65
CA ASN A 71 -10.06 5.96 15.20
C ASN A 71 -8.72 5.88 14.47
N SER A 72 -8.69 5.24 13.29
CA SER A 72 -7.47 5.17 12.49
C SER A 72 -7.19 6.49 11.77
N ILE A 73 -5.95 6.67 11.35
CA ILE A 73 -5.52 7.86 10.62
C ILE A 73 -4.84 7.49 9.30
N ILE A 74 -4.99 8.38 8.32
CA ILE A 74 -4.28 8.32 7.03
C ILE A 74 -3.08 9.26 7.11
N MET A 75 -1.90 8.77 6.75
CA MET A 75 -0.68 9.55 6.63
C MET A 75 -0.10 9.40 5.22
N HIS A 76 0.56 10.45 4.74
CA HIS A 76 1.37 10.41 3.53
C HIS A 76 2.58 11.32 3.74
N PRO A 77 3.82 10.84 3.55
CA PRO A 77 5.01 11.67 3.72
C PRO A 77 5.04 12.77 2.65
N ALA A 78 5.58 13.94 3.02
CA ALA A 78 5.72 15.08 2.11
C ALA A 78 6.70 14.81 0.97
#